data_AF-A0A7D4L6U9-F1
#
_entry.id   AF-A0A7D4L6U9-F1
#
_cell.length_a   1.000
_cell.length_b   1.000
_cell.length_c   1.000
_cell.angle_alpha   90.00
_cell.angle_beta   90.00
_cell.angle_gamma   90.00
#
_symmetry.space_group_name_H-M   'P 1'
#
loop_
_entity.id
_entity.type
_entity.pdbx_description
1 polymer ?
#
loop_
_entity_poly.entity_id
_entity_poly.type
_entity_poly.pdbx_seq_one_letter_code
_entity_poly.pdbx_strand_id
1 'polypeptide(L)'
;MAYGNSHGKDPGSRKPRPGAKRNGVGASSSTRGGKFSGKTSGGGKPKAGTSGSPRAARSHGAGASKRDRRAPHRPYRSGEAFPHERGEYRVNNYSGPHRPRRPRNAPVDHFDFYDHDGVRLQKLMAQAGVASRRVCEEMITEGRVTVNGEVVTELGVRVNPADVIVQVDGMTVQTNEKLIYMAFNKPAGVVSTMEDPDGRPCIKDFLRDSMNERVFHVGRLDVETEGLLLLTNDGELANRLTHPSYEVPKTYLVQVRGPVESGIGAELKKGIRLEDGVSRVDSFKLVDSAPGHVLIEVTIHSGKNRIVRRLFEAVGYPVEKLVRVQMGPIRIGSQKQGTVRNLSKVEIGHLLASVEM
;
A
#
# COMPACT_ATOMS: atom_id res chain seq x y z
N MET A 1 70.08 30.47 14.39
CA MET A 1 69.23 30.82 15.55
C MET A 1 68.38 29.59 15.86
N ALA A 2 68.88 28.72 16.74
CA ALA A 2 68.54 28.58 18.17
C ALA A 2 67.68 27.30 18.36
N TYR A 3 68.30 26.11 18.35
CA TYR A 3 68.74 25.30 19.51
C TYR A 3 67.63 24.94 20.52
N GLY A 4 67.31 23.65 20.57
CA GLY A 4 66.49 22.99 21.59
C GLY A 4 66.33 21.51 21.26
N ASN A 5 67.04 20.65 22.00
CA ASN A 5 67.53 19.33 21.63
C ASN A 5 66.93 18.24 22.55
N SER A 6 66.46 17.10 21.99
CA SER A 6 66.45 15.74 22.60
C SER A 6 65.82 14.75 21.58
N HIS A 7 66.58 13.94 20.84
CA HIS A 7 67.21 12.64 21.19
C HIS A 7 66.23 11.63 21.82
N GLY A 8 65.98 10.42 21.31
CA GLY A 8 66.69 9.65 20.27
C GLY A 8 65.89 8.44 19.74
N LYS A 9 66.44 7.82 18.69
CA LYS A 9 65.89 6.74 17.86
C LYS A 9 66.43 5.34 18.22
N ASP A 10 65.59 4.33 17.94
CA ASP A 10 65.86 2.97 17.37
C ASP A 10 66.72 1.95 18.15
N PRO A 11 66.78 0.64 17.75
CA PRO A 11 66.07 -0.11 16.69
C PRO A 11 65.52 -1.50 17.16
N GLY A 12 64.87 -2.28 16.28
CA GLY A 12 64.90 -3.75 16.44
C GLY A 12 63.78 -4.59 15.82
N SER A 13 64.07 -5.14 14.65
CA SER A 13 63.40 -6.24 13.94
C SER A 13 62.95 -7.45 14.80
N ARG A 14 61.80 -8.07 14.46
CA ARG A 14 61.69 -9.47 13.96
C ARG A 14 60.23 -9.93 13.81
N LYS A 15 59.90 -10.48 12.62
CA LYS A 15 58.77 -11.42 12.39
C LYS A 15 59.01 -12.72 13.17
N PRO A 16 57.95 -13.51 13.47
CA PRO A 16 57.69 -14.69 12.63
C PRO A 16 56.20 -15.04 12.40
N ARG A 17 55.92 -15.62 11.23
CA ARG A 17 54.85 -16.61 10.93
C ARG A 17 55.56 -18.00 10.86
N PRO A 18 54.91 -19.19 10.66
CA PRO A 18 53.49 -19.58 10.58
C PRO A 18 53.12 -20.92 11.30
N GLY A 19 51.84 -21.35 11.22
CA GLY A 19 51.39 -22.76 11.23
C GLY A 19 50.87 -23.28 12.58
N ALA A 20 49.99 -24.28 12.70
CA ALA A 20 49.18 -25.09 11.79
C ALA A 20 48.14 -25.90 12.62
N LYS A 21 47.20 -26.54 11.92
CA LYS A 21 46.06 -27.40 12.33
C LYS A 21 46.27 -28.44 13.46
N ARG A 22 45.19 -28.74 14.20
CA ARG A 22 44.62 -30.09 14.55
C ARG A 22 43.42 -29.88 15.50
N ASN A 23 42.19 -30.36 15.26
CA ASN A 23 41.61 -31.73 15.20
C ASN A 23 41.82 -32.61 16.44
N GLY A 24 40.70 -33.05 17.04
CA GLY A 24 40.56 -34.10 18.07
C GLY A 24 39.39 -33.76 19.02
N VAL A 25 38.14 -34.23 18.84
CA VAL A 25 37.55 -35.59 18.96
C VAL A 25 37.47 -36.10 20.42
N GLY A 26 36.25 -36.47 20.82
CA GLY A 26 35.87 -37.26 22.00
C GLY A 26 34.41 -36.96 22.36
N ALA A 27 33.36 -37.66 21.89
CA ALA A 27 33.00 -39.09 21.88
C ALA A 27 32.62 -39.66 23.25
N SER A 28 31.32 -39.96 23.44
CA SER A 28 30.76 -41.18 24.07
C SER A 28 29.22 -41.00 24.22
N SER A 29 28.40 -41.74 23.45
CA SER A 29 27.72 -43.02 23.79
C SER A 29 26.42 -42.79 24.60
N SER A 30 25.27 -43.46 24.42
CA SER A 30 24.90 -44.73 23.80
C SER A 30 23.36 -44.92 23.83
N THR A 31 22.82 -45.48 22.73
CA THR A 31 21.88 -46.62 22.65
C THR A 31 20.50 -46.64 23.36
N ARG A 32 19.44 -46.78 22.54
CA ARG A 32 18.25 -47.71 22.59
C ARG A 32 17.13 -47.05 21.77
N GLY A 33 16.44 -47.65 20.79
CA GLY A 33 15.98 -49.03 20.60
C GLY A 33 14.45 -49.03 20.69
N GLY A 34 13.72 -49.38 19.60
CA GLY A 34 12.28 -49.67 19.69
C GLY A 34 11.45 -49.41 18.43
N LYS A 35 11.23 -50.45 17.62
CA LYS A 35 10.09 -50.57 16.69
C LYS A 35 8.83 -50.90 17.50
N PHE A 36 7.67 -50.37 17.11
CA PHE A 36 6.39 -50.98 17.44
C PHE A 36 5.40 -50.86 16.29
N SER A 37 4.69 -51.96 16.05
CA SER A 37 3.65 -52.19 15.04
C SER A 37 2.36 -52.67 15.73
N GLY A 38 1.21 -52.34 15.14
CA GLY A 38 -0.12 -52.93 15.40
C GLY A 38 -1.19 -51.94 14.91
N LYS A 39 -2.06 -52.16 13.91
CA LYS A 39 -3.11 -53.20 13.69
C LYS A 39 -3.94 -53.41 14.97
N THR A 40 -5.28 -53.29 15.02
CA THR A 40 -6.32 -53.68 14.04
C THR A 40 -7.73 -53.20 14.46
N SER A 41 -8.65 -53.14 13.48
CA SER A 41 -10.13 -53.43 13.50
C SER A 41 -11.05 -52.66 14.47
N GLY A 42 -12.17 -52.05 14.06
CA GLY A 42 -13.32 -52.54 13.25
C GLY A 42 -14.56 -52.50 14.17
N GLY A 43 -15.81 -52.19 13.80
CA GLY A 43 -16.49 -51.81 12.57
C GLY A 43 -17.95 -51.38 12.90
N GLY A 44 -18.80 -51.15 11.89
CA GLY A 44 -20.26 -51.02 12.07
C GLY A 44 -20.97 -50.00 11.17
N LYS A 45 -21.57 -50.48 10.07
CA LYS A 45 -22.44 -49.85 9.04
C LYS A 45 -23.93 -49.73 9.52
N PRO A 46 -24.95 -49.32 8.71
CA PRO A 46 -25.06 -48.31 7.61
C PRO A 46 -26.42 -47.52 7.55
N LYS A 47 -26.53 -46.53 6.63
CA LYS A 47 -27.64 -46.19 5.66
C LYS A 47 -27.65 -44.66 5.36
N ALA A 48 -28.00 -44.09 4.19
CA ALA A 48 -28.31 -44.53 2.82
C ALA A 48 -28.40 -43.30 1.85
N GLY A 49 -28.16 -43.52 0.53
CA GLY A 49 -28.70 -42.81 -0.66
C GLY A 49 -28.14 -41.42 -1.06
N THR A 50 -27.88 -41.03 -2.33
CA THR A 50 -28.10 -41.66 -3.66
C THR A 50 -27.32 -40.89 -4.75
N SER A 51 -26.91 -41.63 -5.81
CA SER A 51 -26.58 -41.25 -7.22
C SER A 51 -25.47 -40.22 -7.49
N GLY A 52 -24.42 -40.47 -8.28
CA GLY A 52 -24.17 -41.44 -9.35
C GLY A 52 -23.62 -40.66 -10.56
N SER A 53 -22.35 -40.76 -10.97
CA SER A 53 -21.67 -41.86 -11.68
C SER A 53 -21.05 -41.30 -12.99
N PRO A 54 -19.98 -41.90 -13.57
CA PRO A 54 -18.67 -41.26 -13.51
C PRO A 54 -17.88 -41.16 -14.83
N ARG A 55 -16.76 -40.45 -14.76
CA ARG A 55 -15.65 -40.37 -15.73
C ARG A 55 -14.71 -41.59 -15.64
N ALA A 56 -14.27 -42.09 -16.78
CA ALA A 56 -13.05 -42.90 -16.98
C ALA A 56 -12.71 -42.84 -18.49
N ALA A 57 -11.50 -43.09 -18.99
CA ALA A 57 -10.11 -42.99 -18.58
C ALA A 57 -9.34 -43.04 -19.91
N ARG A 58 -8.27 -42.26 -20.08
CA ARG A 58 -7.45 -42.25 -21.30
C ARG A 58 -6.34 -43.30 -21.17
N SER A 59 -6.14 -44.13 -22.18
CA SER A 59 -4.87 -44.85 -22.40
C SER A 59 -4.55 -45.00 -23.89
N HIS A 60 -3.29 -44.69 -24.18
CA HIS A 60 -2.38 -45.07 -25.26
C HIS A 60 -2.87 -45.54 -26.63
N GLY A 61 -2.39 -44.83 -27.65
CA GLY A 61 -2.40 -45.26 -29.05
C GLY A 61 -1.19 -46.09 -29.43
N ALA A 62 -1.42 -47.05 -30.32
CA ALA A 62 -0.44 -47.66 -31.22
C ALA A 62 -1.16 -48.30 -32.43
N GLY A 63 -0.61 -48.11 -33.63
CA GLY A 63 -0.60 -49.14 -34.70
C GLY A 63 -1.77 -49.25 -35.69
N ALA A 64 -1.58 -48.64 -36.87
CA ALA A 64 -1.87 -49.12 -38.24
C ALA A 64 -3.18 -49.87 -38.60
N SER A 65 -3.92 -49.36 -39.61
CA SER A 65 -3.92 -49.89 -41.00
C SER A 65 -5.07 -49.34 -41.87
N LYS A 66 -4.80 -49.25 -43.18
CA LYS A 66 -5.69 -48.80 -44.27
C LYS A 66 -6.97 -49.67 -44.40
N ARG A 67 -8.12 -49.05 -44.68
CA ARG A 67 -8.91 -49.28 -45.92
C ARG A 67 -10.17 -48.40 -46.01
N ASP A 68 -10.31 -47.82 -47.21
CA ASP A 68 -11.51 -47.42 -47.98
C ASP A 68 -12.82 -47.07 -47.27
N ARG A 69 -13.29 -45.85 -47.55
CA ARG A 69 -14.63 -45.56 -48.11
C ARG A 69 -14.69 -44.14 -48.68
N ARG A 70 -14.70 -44.04 -50.01
CA ARG A 70 -14.99 -42.82 -50.78
C ARG A 70 -16.45 -42.42 -50.61
N ALA A 71 -16.72 -41.13 -50.35
CA ALA A 71 -18.02 -40.49 -50.54
C ALA A 71 -18.02 -39.70 -51.87
N PRO A 72 -19.15 -39.58 -52.58
CA PRO A 72 -19.18 -39.13 -53.97
C PRO A 72 -19.08 -37.60 -54.12
N HIS A 73 -18.31 -37.17 -55.13
CA HIS A 73 -18.20 -35.80 -55.61
C HIS A 73 -19.54 -35.31 -56.19
N ARG A 74 -20.01 -34.15 -55.72
CA ARG A 74 -21.09 -33.39 -56.36
C ARG A 74 -20.45 -32.41 -57.38
N PRO A 75 -20.79 -32.46 -58.68
CA PRO A 75 -20.18 -31.58 -59.67
C PRO A 75 -20.81 -30.18 -59.60
N TYR A 76 -19.97 -29.15 -59.58
CA TYR A 76 -20.38 -27.76 -59.77
C TYR A 76 -20.70 -27.59 -61.27
N ARG A 77 -21.97 -27.30 -61.59
CA ARG A 77 -22.41 -27.02 -62.96
C ARG A 77 -22.33 -25.51 -63.18
N SER A 78 -21.26 -25.05 -63.85
CA SER A 78 -21.18 -23.69 -64.38
C SER A 78 -22.23 -23.55 -65.49
N GLY A 79 -23.32 -22.85 -65.20
CA GLY A 79 -24.32 -22.46 -66.17
C GLY A 79 -24.02 -21.06 -66.68
N GLU A 80 -23.50 -20.96 -67.90
CA GLU A 80 -23.72 -19.79 -68.74
C GLU A 80 -25.13 -19.88 -69.32
N ALA A 81 -25.99 -18.91 -69.03
CA ALA A 81 -27.13 -18.52 -69.87
C ALA A 81 -27.64 -17.14 -69.41
N PHE A 82 -27.92 -16.28 -70.38
CA PHE A 82 -28.40 -14.89 -70.30
C PHE A 82 -27.35 -13.76 -70.19
N PRO A 83 -26.50 -13.59 -71.22
CA PRO A 83 -25.99 -12.28 -71.58
C PRO A 83 -27.09 -11.52 -72.35
N HIS A 84 -27.27 -10.23 -72.03
CA HIS A 84 -28.21 -9.27 -72.63
C HIS A 84 -29.67 -9.28 -72.14
N GLU A 85 -29.90 -8.57 -71.04
CA GLU A 85 -31.06 -7.66 -70.92
C GLU A 85 -30.64 -6.44 -70.08
N ARG A 86 -30.38 -5.32 -70.76
CA ARG A 86 -30.32 -4.00 -70.13
C ARG A 86 -31.75 -3.63 -69.76
N GLY A 87 -32.12 -3.82 -68.50
CA GLY A 87 -33.42 -3.43 -67.96
C GLY A 87 -33.32 -3.18 -66.46
N GLU A 88 -33.30 -1.90 -66.12
CA GLU A 88 -33.53 -1.33 -64.77
C GLU A 88 -32.52 -1.70 -63.66
N TYR A 89 -31.66 -0.73 -63.35
CA TYR A 89 -31.20 -0.55 -61.98
C TYR A 89 -32.44 -0.42 -61.08
N ARG A 90 -32.87 -1.52 -60.45
CA ARG A 90 -33.71 -1.42 -59.26
C ARG A 90 -32.86 -0.76 -58.18
N VAL A 91 -32.99 0.56 -58.07
CA VAL A 91 -32.61 1.30 -56.89
C VAL A 91 -33.40 0.66 -55.75
N ASN A 92 -32.74 -0.21 -54.99
CA ASN A 92 -33.31 -0.77 -53.79
C ASN A 92 -33.45 0.39 -52.79
N ASN A 93 -34.58 1.10 -52.85
CA ASN A 93 -35.04 2.08 -51.86
C ASN A 93 -35.48 1.36 -50.58
N TYR A 94 -34.76 0.32 -50.17
CA TYR A 94 -34.98 -0.36 -48.91
C TYR A 94 -34.32 0.46 -47.80
N SER A 95 -34.96 1.58 -47.46
CA SER A 95 -34.72 2.29 -46.21
C SER A 95 -35.19 1.37 -45.10
N GLY A 96 -34.29 0.51 -44.61
CA GLY A 96 -34.54 -0.34 -43.45
C GLY A 96 -35.12 0.51 -42.30
N PRO A 97 -35.84 -0.11 -41.34
CA PRO A 97 -36.55 0.61 -40.30
C PRO A 97 -35.64 1.66 -39.67
N HIS A 98 -35.99 2.94 -39.83
CA HIS A 98 -35.27 4.06 -39.23
C HIS A 98 -35.23 3.82 -37.72
N ARG A 99 -34.10 3.29 -37.22
CA ARG A 99 -33.88 3.25 -35.78
C ARG A 99 -33.90 4.71 -35.32
N PRO A 100 -34.76 5.08 -34.36
CA PRO A 100 -34.73 6.43 -33.82
C PRO A 100 -33.29 6.71 -33.36
N ARG A 101 -32.73 7.83 -33.82
CA ARG A 101 -31.42 8.27 -33.37
C ARG A 101 -31.49 8.35 -31.85
N ARG A 102 -30.57 7.64 -31.16
CA ARG A 102 -30.45 7.78 -29.70
C ARG A 102 -30.34 9.27 -29.38
N PRO A 103 -31.01 9.75 -28.31
CA PRO A 103 -30.85 11.13 -27.88
C PRO A 103 -29.35 11.40 -27.72
N ARG A 104 -28.88 12.49 -28.32
CA ARG A 104 -27.49 12.91 -28.20
C ARG A 104 -27.31 13.35 -26.74
N ASN A 105 -26.29 12.83 -26.06
CA ASN A 105 -25.94 13.33 -24.73
C ASN A 105 -25.75 14.85 -24.78
N ALA A 106 -26.02 15.51 -23.66
CA ALA A 106 -25.74 16.93 -23.52
C ALA A 106 -24.27 17.24 -23.91
N PRO A 107 -24.00 18.41 -24.52
CA PRO A 107 -22.63 18.86 -24.77
C PRO A 107 -21.85 18.90 -23.45
N VAL A 108 -20.60 18.44 -23.48
CA VAL A 108 -19.72 18.33 -22.29
C VAL A 108 -18.60 19.37 -22.28
N ASP A 109 -18.55 20.21 -23.31
CA ASP A 109 -17.55 21.26 -23.55
C ASP A 109 -17.79 22.54 -22.74
N HIS A 110 -18.89 22.59 -21.97
CA HIS A 110 -19.21 23.72 -21.10
C HIS A 110 -18.46 23.68 -19.75
N PHE A 111 -17.81 22.58 -19.41
CA PHE A 111 -17.00 22.47 -18.20
C PHE A 111 -15.63 23.12 -18.41
N ASP A 112 -15.21 24.00 -17.49
CA ASP A 112 -13.91 24.68 -17.57
C ASP A 112 -12.71 23.71 -17.55
N PHE A 113 -12.89 22.53 -16.94
CA PHE A 113 -11.88 21.47 -16.86
C PHE A 113 -11.94 20.47 -18.03
N TYR A 114 -12.83 20.68 -19.00
CA TYR A 114 -12.97 19.77 -20.14
C TYR A 114 -11.74 19.84 -21.05
N ASP A 115 -11.15 18.68 -21.30
CA ASP A 115 -10.00 18.53 -22.20
C ASP A 115 -10.32 17.54 -23.33
N HIS A 116 -10.33 18.03 -24.58
CA HIS A 116 -10.57 17.20 -25.76
C HIS A 116 -9.60 16.02 -25.90
N ASP A 117 -8.33 16.23 -25.55
CA ASP A 117 -7.25 15.24 -25.60
C ASP A 117 -7.12 14.43 -24.29
N GLY A 118 -7.92 14.80 -23.29
CA GLY A 118 -7.96 14.18 -21.97
C GLY A 118 -8.48 12.74 -21.96
N VAL A 119 -8.38 12.15 -20.77
CA VAL A 119 -8.89 10.79 -20.49
C VAL A 119 -10.36 10.88 -20.13
N ARG A 120 -11.18 9.99 -20.70
CA ARG A 120 -12.60 9.87 -20.33
C ARG A 120 -12.76 9.62 -18.83
N LEU A 121 -13.63 10.39 -18.18
CA LEU A 121 -13.83 10.36 -16.72
C LEU A 121 -14.11 8.94 -16.19
N GLN A 122 -15.03 8.20 -16.80
CA GLN A 122 -15.33 6.82 -16.38
C GLN A 122 -14.16 5.84 -16.60
N LYS A 123 -13.31 6.10 -17.60
CA LYS A 123 -12.10 5.29 -17.84
C LYS A 123 -11.09 5.59 -16.74
N LEU A 124 -10.91 6.86 -16.40
CA LEU A 124 -10.00 7.33 -15.36
C LEU A 124 -10.38 6.75 -13.99
N MET A 125 -11.65 6.87 -13.60
CA MET A 125 -12.18 6.29 -12.35
C MET A 125 -12.00 4.76 -12.30
N ALA A 126 -12.23 4.06 -13.41
CA ALA A 126 -12.06 2.62 -13.46
C ALA A 126 -10.58 2.20 -13.37
N GLN A 127 -9.65 2.96 -13.95
CA GLN A 127 -8.20 2.73 -13.79
C GLN A 127 -7.74 2.99 -12.36
N ALA A 128 -8.24 4.07 -11.76
CA ALA A 128 -8.08 4.33 -10.34
C ALA A 128 -8.76 3.25 -9.46
N GLY A 129 -9.58 2.38 -10.04
CA GLY A 129 -10.21 1.22 -9.42
C GLY A 129 -11.36 1.56 -8.48
N VAL A 130 -12.07 2.65 -8.77
CA VAL A 130 -13.34 3.00 -8.12
C VAL A 130 -14.36 1.89 -8.35
N ALA A 131 -14.59 1.53 -9.62
CA ALA A 131 -15.50 0.45 -10.00
C ALA A 131 -15.21 0.00 -11.45
N SER A 132 -16.07 -0.87 -11.99
CA SER A 132 -16.06 -1.13 -13.43
C SER A 132 -16.40 0.14 -14.22
N ARG A 133 -15.96 0.23 -15.49
CA ARG A 133 -16.27 1.40 -16.34
C ARG A 133 -17.76 1.70 -16.42
N ARG A 134 -18.62 0.68 -16.44
CA ARG A 134 -20.08 0.84 -16.53
C ARG A 134 -20.67 1.37 -15.23
N VAL A 135 -20.22 0.83 -14.10
CA VAL A 135 -20.62 1.33 -12.78
C VAL A 135 -20.14 2.77 -12.58
N CYS A 136 -18.98 3.14 -13.13
CA CYS A 136 -18.54 4.54 -13.12
C CYS A 136 -19.45 5.45 -13.97
N GLU A 137 -19.97 4.97 -15.11
CA GLU A 137 -20.96 5.73 -15.89
C GLU A 137 -22.26 5.93 -15.09
N GLU A 138 -22.73 4.90 -14.39
CA GLU A 138 -23.89 4.97 -13.50
C GLU A 138 -23.68 6.02 -12.39
N MET A 139 -22.53 5.97 -11.69
CA MET A 139 -22.16 6.94 -10.65
C MET A 139 -22.13 8.38 -11.17
N ILE A 140 -21.62 8.60 -12.40
CA ILE A 140 -21.64 9.93 -13.04
C ILE A 140 -23.09 10.36 -13.24
N THR A 141 -23.93 9.54 -13.88
CA THR A 141 -25.34 9.90 -14.14
C THR A 141 -26.17 10.10 -12.88
N GLU A 142 -25.79 9.45 -11.76
CA GLU A 142 -26.39 9.62 -10.44
C GLU A 142 -25.96 10.93 -9.74
N GLY A 143 -25.02 11.70 -10.30
CA GLY A 143 -24.50 12.94 -9.72
C GLY A 143 -23.58 12.71 -8.51
N ARG A 144 -22.98 11.52 -8.41
CA ARG A 144 -22.10 11.15 -7.29
C ARG A 144 -20.63 11.52 -7.50
N VAL A 145 -20.30 12.01 -8.70
CA VAL A 145 -18.95 12.34 -9.10
C VAL A 145 -18.81 13.85 -9.18
N THR A 146 -17.80 14.39 -8.52
CA THR A 146 -17.39 15.78 -8.66
C THR A 146 -16.01 15.87 -9.30
N VAL A 147 -15.81 16.91 -10.11
CA VAL A 147 -14.51 17.28 -10.67
C VAL A 147 -14.24 18.73 -10.26
N ASN A 148 -13.17 18.98 -9.51
CA ASN A 148 -12.87 20.29 -8.93
C ASN A 148 -14.06 20.89 -8.12
N GLY A 149 -14.86 20.03 -7.49
CA GLY A 149 -16.04 20.41 -6.71
C GLY A 149 -17.33 20.60 -7.52
N GLU A 150 -17.27 20.60 -8.86
CA GLU A 150 -18.44 20.68 -9.72
C GLU A 150 -19.03 19.28 -9.97
N VAL A 151 -20.35 19.11 -9.79
CA VAL A 151 -21.03 17.82 -10.01
C VAL A 151 -21.15 17.54 -11.49
N VAL A 152 -20.65 16.38 -11.92
CA VAL A 152 -20.71 15.95 -13.31
C VAL A 152 -21.78 14.88 -13.48
N THR A 153 -22.75 15.10 -14.38
CA THR A 153 -23.81 14.13 -14.70
C THR A 153 -23.75 13.61 -16.13
N GLU A 154 -22.97 14.28 -16.97
CA GLU A 154 -22.89 14.08 -18.40
C GLU A 154 -21.85 13.01 -18.76
N LEU A 155 -22.29 12.01 -19.53
CA LEU A 155 -21.39 11.00 -20.05
C LEU A 155 -20.58 11.53 -21.25
N GLY A 156 -19.28 11.30 -21.23
CA GLY A 156 -18.36 11.67 -22.30
C GLY A 156 -17.37 12.77 -21.93
N VAL A 157 -17.47 13.30 -20.71
CA VAL A 157 -16.49 14.22 -20.13
C VAL A 157 -15.10 13.60 -20.17
N ARG A 158 -14.14 14.41 -20.59
CA ARG A 158 -12.72 14.08 -20.65
C ARG A 158 -11.95 15.11 -19.84
N VAL A 159 -10.98 14.63 -19.08
CA VAL A 159 -10.20 15.46 -18.15
C VAL A 159 -8.74 15.09 -18.25
N ASN A 160 -7.87 16.07 -17.99
CA ASN A 160 -6.46 15.79 -17.75
C ASN A 160 -6.27 15.38 -16.27
N PRO A 161 -5.84 14.14 -15.96
CA PRO A 161 -5.67 13.67 -14.58
C PRO A 161 -4.66 14.47 -13.76
N ALA A 162 -3.76 15.22 -14.41
CA ALA A 162 -2.78 16.04 -13.72
C ALA A 162 -3.35 17.37 -13.19
N ASP A 163 -4.46 17.84 -13.75
CA ASP A 163 -4.97 19.20 -13.51
C ASP A 163 -6.30 19.21 -12.74
N VAL A 164 -6.88 18.03 -12.50
CA VAL A 164 -8.20 17.91 -11.87
C VAL A 164 -8.19 17.01 -10.65
N ILE A 165 -9.02 17.39 -9.67
CA ILE A 165 -9.34 16.57 -8.51
C ILE A 165 -10.68 15.90 -8.79
N VAL A 166 -10.67 14.57 -8.89
CA VAL A 166 -11.89 13.77 -9.06
C VAL A 166 -12.29 13.21 -7.70
N GLN A 167 -13.54 13.42 -7.30
CA GLN A 167 -14.09 12.82 -6.07
C GLN A 167 -15.34 12.02 -6.38
N VAL A 168 -15.56 10.96 -5.59
CA VAL A 168 -16.74 10.10 -5.68
C VAL A 168 -17.33 10.02 -4.28
N ASP A 169 -18.58 10.43 -4.12
CA ASP A 169 -19.25 10.53 -2.81
C ASP A 169 -18.41 11.34 -1.78
N GLY A 170 -17.72 12.38 -2.24
CA GLY A 170 -16.83 13.22 -1.42
C GLY A 170 -15.46 12.63 -1.10
N MET A 171 -15.12 11.43 -1.60
CA MET A 171 -13.78 10.85 -1.43
C MET A 171 -12.91 11.11 -2.67
N THR A 172 -11.76 11.73 -2.47
CA THR A 172 -10.79 11.98 -3.55
C THR A 172 -10.26 10.67 -4.12
N VAL A 173 -10.27 10.56 -5.44
CA VAL A 173 -9.77 9.43 -6.20
C VAL A 173 -8.36 9.75 -6.70
N GLN A 174 -7.37 8.97 -6.27
CA GLN A 174 -6.04 9.08 -6.86
C GLN A 174 -6.02 8.45 -8.26
N THR A 175 -5.85 9.29 -9.27
CA THR A 175 -5.88 8.94 -10.69
C THR A 175 -4.50 8.68 -11.29
N ASN A 176 -3.42 9.14 -10.63
CA ASN A 176 -2.05 9.01 -11.10
C ASN A 176 -1.38 7.71 -10.61
N GLU A 177 -1.22 6.75 -11.52
CA GLU A 177 -0.61 5.44 -11.25
C GLU A 177 0.89 5.50 -10.90
N LYS A 178 1.56 6.64 -11.12
CA LYS A 178 2.99 6.80 -10.78
C LYS A 178 3.22 7.20 -9.33
N LEU A 179 2.16 7.62 -8.62
CA LEU A 179 2.28 8.03 -7.23
C LEU A 179 2.27 6.81 -6.30
N ILE A 180 3.16 6.85 -5.33
CA ILE A 180 3.45 5.76 -4.40
C ILE A 180 3.09 6.25 -3.01
N TYR A 181 2.32 5.44 -2.28
CA TYR A 181 1.94 5.71 -0.90
C TYR A 181 2.15 4.46 -0.08
N MET A 182 2.99 4.55 0.95
CA MET A 182 3.37 3.41 1.78
C MET A 182 3.32 3.74 3.26
N ALA A 183 3.05 2.72 4.06
CA ALA A 183 3.21 2.74 5.51
C ALA A 183 4.40 1.89 5.89
N PHE A 184 5.37 2.49 6.58
CA PHE A 184 6.49 1.81 7.22
C PHE A 184 6.23 1.73 8.72
N ASN A 185 6.30 0.52 9.29
CA ASN A 185 6.38 0.36 10.75
C ASN A 185 7.86 0.40 11.16
N LYS A 186 8.36 1.60 11.42
CA LYS A 186 9.77 1.85 11.75
C LYS A 186 10.13 1.20 13.09
N PRO A 187 11.17 0.36 13.16
CA PRO A 187 11.67 -0.13 14.44
C PRO A 187 12.54 0.91 15.17
N ALA A 188 12.77 0.69 16.47
CA ALA A 188 13.72 1.48 17.25
C ALA A 188 15.15 1.22 16.75
N GLY A 189 16.04 2.20 16.93
CA GLY A 189 17.44 2.13 16.47
C GLY A 189 17.64 2.48 15.00
N VAL A 190 16.57 2.75 14.25
CA VAL A 190 16.63 3.18 12.84
C VAL A 190 16.52 4.69 12.72
N VAL A 191 17.33 5.32 11.88
CA VAL A 191 17.27 6.76 11.60
C VAL A 191 16.20 7.03 10.53
N SER A 192 15.39 8.08 10.71
CA SER A 192 14.42 8.53 9.70
C SER A 192 15.10 9.33 8.58
N THR A 193 15.95 8.66 7.80
CA THR A 193 16.60 9.17 6.58
C THR A 193 16.67 8.06 5.53
N MET A 194 16.78 8.45 4.25
CA MET A 194 17.05 7.52 3.14
C MET A 194 18.54 7.15 3.03
N GLU A 195 19.41 8.00 3.56
CA GLU A 195 20.86 7.78 3.58
C GLU A 195 21.44 8.40 4.85
N ASP A 196 22.21 7.63 5.61
CA ASP A 196 22.86 8.08 6.85
C ASP A 196 24.38 8.12 6.64
N PRO A 197 25.02 9.31 6.68
CA PRO A 197 26.46 9.44 6.48
C PRO A 197 27.31 8.67 7.51
N ASP A 198 26.77 8.44 8.71
CA ASP A 198 27.44 7.74 9.80
C ASP A 198 27.27 6.21 9.72
N GLY A 199 26.58 5.70 8.69
CA GLY A 199 26.39 4.28 8.45
C GLY A 199 25.43 3.58 9.42
N ARG A 200 24.58 4.33 10.14
CA ARG A 200 23.56 3.75 11.02
C ARG A 200 22.42 3.15 10.20
N PRO A 201 21.68 2.16 10.75
CA PRO A 201 20.48 1.64 10.11
C PRO A 201 19.50 2.76 9.77
N CYS A 202 19.05 2.80 8.52
CA CYS A 202 18.18 3.85 7.99
C CYS A 202 16.97 3.26 7.27
N ILE A 203 16.07 4.10 6.74
CA ILE A 203 14.82 3.64 6.11
C ILE A 203 15.10 2.74 4.90
N LYS A 204 16.15 3.08 4.13
CA LYS A 204 16.53 2.37 2.89
C LYS A 204 16.82 0.89 3.11
N ASP A 205 17.33 0.52 4.29
CA ASP A 205 17.65 -0.87 4.64
C ASP A 205 16.41 -1.78 4.73
N PHE A 206 15.21 -1.18 4.86
CA PHE A 206 13.93 -1.88 4.95
C PHE A 206 13.13 -1.83 3.64
N LEU A 207 13.60 -1.08 2.66
CA LEU A 207 12.99 -0.99 1.34
C LEU A 207 13.61 -2.05 0.42
N ARG A 208 12.79 -2.64 -0.44
CA ARG A 208 13.29 -3.53 -1.50
C ARG A 208 13.98 -2.65 -2.55
N ASP A 209 14.96 -3.21 -3.25
CA ASP A 209 15.71 -2.48 -4.29
C ASP A 209 14.80 -1.84 -5.35
N SER A 210 13.69 -2.49 -5.71
CA SER A 210 12.70 -1.96 -6.66
C SER A 210 11.91 -0.75 -6.14
N MET A 211 12.06 -0.37 -4.87
CA MET A 211 11.35 0.73 -4.19
C MET A 211 12.29 1.86 -3.74
N ASN A 212 13.61 1.67 -3.84
CA ASN A 212 14.61 2.54 -3.20
C ASN A 212 14.75 3.93 -3.83
N GLU A 213 14.47 4.10 -5.12
CA GLU A 213 14.88 5.32 -5.84
C GLU A 213 13.81 6.41 -5.96
N ARG A 214 12.59 6.22 -5.42
CA ARG A 214 11.48 7.15 -5.71
C ARG A 214 10.73 7.71 -4.53
N VAL A 215 10.88 7.18 -3.32
CA VAL A 215 10.09 7.63 -2.16
C VAL A 215 10.95 8.37 -1.14
N PHE A 216 10.33 9.30 -0.43
CA PHE A 216 10.88 9.99 0.73
C PHE A 216 9.92 9.85 1.91
N HIS A 217 10.40 10.19 3.11
CA HIS A 217 9.63 10.05 4.34
C HIS A 217 8.73 11.28 4.61
N VAL A 218 7.51 11.03 5.08
CA VAL A 218 6.57 12.07 5.50
C VAL A 218 6.80 12.38 6.98
N GLY A 219 7.52 13.47 7.24
CA GLY A 219 7.97 13.83 8.58
C GLY A 219 9.05 12.87 9.07
N ARG A 220 9.32 12.88 10.37
CA ARG A 220 10.38 12.07 10.99
C ARG A 220 9.90 11.43 12.28
N LEU A 221 10.53 10.31 12.64
CA LEU A 221 10.48 9.74 13.97
C LEU A 221 11.89 9.75 14.56
N ASP A 222 12.00 9.96 15.86
CA ASP A 222 13.29 9.84 16.54
C ASP A 222 13.84 8.40 16.40
N VAL A 223 15.15 8.24 16.59
CA VAL A 223 15.83 6.94 16.47
C VAL A 223 15.19 5.90 17.39
N GLU A 224 14.94 6.25 18.65
CA GLU A 224 14.30 5.43 19.68
C GLU A 224 12.77 5.34 19.57
N THR A 225 12.16 6.05 18.62
CA THR A 225 10.70 6.03 18.44
C THR A 225 10.33 5.04 17.34
N GLU A 226 9.37 4.18 17.67
CA GLU A 226 8.85 3.15 16.78
C GLU A 226 7.56 3.60 16.08
N GLY A 227 7.13 2.83 15.09
CA GLY A 227 5.77 2.87 14.58
C GLY A 227 5.63 3.50 13.21
N LEU A 228 4.41 3.95 12.92
CA LEU A 228 3.97 4.38 11.60
C LEU A 228 4.77 5.57 11.10
N LEU A 229 5.42 5.42 9.95
CA LEU A 229 6.03 6.47 9.14
C LEU A 229 5.51 6.31 7.71
N LEU A 230 4.89 7.35 7.16
CA LEU A 230 4.43 7.31 5.78
C LEU A 230 5.63 7.58 4.85
N LEU A 231 5.66 6.89 3.71
CA LEU A 231 6.62 7.12 2.64
C LEU A 231 5.85 7.39 1.35
N THR A 232 6.28 8.39 0.58
CA THR A 232 5.63 8.75 -0.68
C THR A 232 6.59 9.43 -1.64
N ASN A 233 6.21 9.51 -2.92
CA ASN A 233 6.84 10.37 -3.92
C ASN A 233 5.98 11.60 -4.25
N ASP A 234 4.84 11.76 -3.58
CA ASP A 234 3.93 12.90 -3.68
C ASP A 234 4.39 14.02 -2.75
N GLY A 235 5.13 14.98 -3.31
CA GLY A 235 5.74 16.07 -2.55
C GLY A 235 4.72 17.00 -1.91
N GLU A 236 3.61 17.23 -2.60
CA GLU A 236 2.54 18.10 -2.12
C GLU A 236 1.84 17.46 -0.92
N LEU A 237 1.43 16.19 -1.04
CA LEU A 237 0.82 15.48 0.08
C LEU A 237 1.75 15.45 1.30
N ALA A 238 3.03 15.15 1.11
CA ALA A 238 3.97 15.10 2.22
C ALA A 238 4.18 16.46 2.88
N ASN A 239 4.23 17.54 2.10
CA ASN A 239 4.29 18.89 2.62
C ASN A 239 3.04 19.18 3.47
N ARG A 240 1.83 18.95 2.95
CA ARG A 240 0.59 19.20 3.70
C ARG A 240 0.49 18.37 4.98
N LEU A 241 0.85 17.10 4.92
CA LEU A 241 0.83 16.19 6.08
C LEU A 241 1.83 16.58 7.19
N THR A 242 2.88 17.32 6.85
CA THR A 242 3.91 17.75 7.80
C THR A 242 3.78 19.22 8.22
N HIS A 243 3.13 20.04 7.39
CA HIS A 243 3.02 21.46 7.63
C HIS A 243 2.05 21.75 8.80
N PRO A 244 2.43 22.64 9.76
CA PRO A 244 1.63 22.87 10.96
C PRO A 244 0.20 23.36 10.70
N SER A 245 -0.05 24.07 9.60
CA SER A 245 -1.38 24.67 9.30
C SER A 245 -2.49 23.65 9.07
N TYR A 246 -2.15 22.42 8.66
CA TYR A 246 -3.14 21.37 8.41
C TYR A 246 -3.47 20.57 9.67
N GLU A 247 -2.77 20.83 10.78
CA GLU A 247 -3.03 20.25 12.09
C GLU A 247 -3.24 18.72 12.09
N VAL A 248 -2.57 18.01 11.19
CA VAL A 248 -2.80 16.57 10.99
C VAL A 248 -2.50 15.80 12.28
N PRO A 249 -3.49 15.08 12.86
CA PRO A 249 -3.34 14.46 14.16
C PRO A 249 -2.40 13.26 14.09
N LYS A 250 -1.60 13.08 15.13
CA LYS A 250 -0.63 11.99 15.29
C LYS A 250 -0.89 11.35 16.65
N THR A 251 -1.23 10.06 16.64
CA THR A 251 -1.55 9.31 17.85
C THR A 251 -0.41 8.38 18.21
N TYR A 252 -0.02 8.41 19.47
CA TYR A 252 1.09 7.67 20.05
C TYR A 252 0.60 6.79 21.19
N LEU A 253 1.17 5.59 21.29
CA LEU A 253 1.19 4.82 22.53
C LEU A 253 2.48 5.14 23.28
N VAL A 254 2.30 5.56 24.53
CA VAL A 254 3.35 6.02 25.44
C VAL A 254 3.40 5.06 26.62
N GLN A 255 4.54 4.44 26.85
CA GLN A 255 4.80 3.65 28.05
C GLN A 255 5.64 4.47 29.02
N VAL A 256 5.19 4.58 30.25
CA VAL A 256 5.88 5.25 31.36
C VAL A 256 5.89 4.36 32.59
N ARG A 257 6.78 4.65 33.54
CA ARG A 257 6.78 3.98 34.85
C ARG A 257 5.51 4.34 35.63
N GLY A 258 4.86 3.33 36.18
CA GLY A 258 3.66 3.48 37.00
C GLY A 258 3.96 3.51 38.51
N PRO A 259 2.94 3.85 39.33
CA PRO A 259 1.62 4.36 38.93
C PRO A 259 1.70 5.81 38.43
N VAL A 260 0.67 6.24 37.68
CA VAL A 260 0.52 7.63 37.25
C VAL A 260 -0.56 8.33 38.08
N GLU A 261 -0.31 9.56 38.51
CA GLU A 261 -1.27 10.35 39.30
C GLU A 261 -2.56 10.66 38.53
N SER A 262 -3.67 10.67 39.28
CA SER A 262 -4.96 11.11 38.74
C SER A 262 -4.91 12.61 38.44
N GLY A 263 -4.96 12.99 37.17
CA GLY A 263 -4.99 14.41 36.75
C GLY A 263 -3.99 14.79 35.67
N ILE A 264 -2.94 13.98 35.45
CA ILE A 264 -1.90 14.23 34.44
C ILE A 264 -2.50 14.47 33.05
N GLY A 265 -3.51 13.68 32.66
CA GLY A 265 -4.18 13.86 31.39
C GLY A 265 -4.88 15.22 31.24
N ALA A 266 -5.42 15.77 32.33
CA ALA A 266 -6.01 17.10 32.32
C ALA A 266 -4.94 18.20 32.27
N GLU A 267 -3.82 18.01 32.96
CA GLU A 267 -2.68 18.91 32.93
C GLU A 267 -2.06 19.01 31.53
N LEU A 268 -1.80 17.86 30.88
CA LEU A 268 -1.28 17.80 29.52
C LEU A 268 -2.23 18.44 28.50
N LYS A 269 -3.56 18.32 28.70
CA LYS A 269 -4.57 18.97 27.85
C LYS A 269 -4.64 20.48 28.07
N LYS A 270 -4.48 20.93 29.31
CA LYS A 270 -4.41 22.37 29.66
C LYS A 270 -3.19 23.04 29.04
N GLY A 271 -2.10 22.29 28.93
CA GLY A 271 -0.86 22.70 28.28
C GLY A 271 0.27 22.93 29.26
N ILE A 272 1.46 22.52 28.85
CA ILE A 272 2.70 22.59 29.62
C ILE A 272 3.63 23.60 28.94
N ARG A 273 4.31 24.42 29.74
CA ARG A 273 5.32 25.35 29.23
C ARG A 273 6.64 24.60 29.03
N LEU A 274 7.09 24.55 27.78
CA LEU A 274 8.38 24.01 27.38
C LEU A 274 9.31 25.16 26.95
N GLU A 275 10.57 24.84 26.65
CA GLU A 275 11.59 25.80 26.19
C GLU A 275 11.16 26.58 24.93
N ASP A 276 10.45 25.92 24.02
CA ASP A 276 9.96 26.46 22.75
C ASP A 276 8.49 26.92 22.82
N GLY A 277 8.00 27.21 24.03
CA GLY A 277 6.66 27.73 24.30
C GLY A 277 5.69 26.69 24.87
N VAL A 278 4.41 27.08 24.96
CA VAL A 278 3.36 26.19 25.50
C VAL A 278 2.99 25.13 24.47
N SER A 279 2.90 23.88 24.92
CA SER A 279 2.44 22.75 24.11
C SER A 279 1.42 21.93 24.89
N ARG A 280 0.45 21.35 24.20
CA ARG A 280 -0.64 20.58 24.80
C ARG A 280 -0.91 19.31 24.01
N VAL A 281 -1.63 18.37 24.62
CA VAL A 281 -2.18 17.20 23.95
C VAL A 281 -3.64 17.39 23.64
N ASP A 282 -4.10 16.88 22.50
CA ASP A 282 -5.49 16.96 22.07
C ASP A 282 -6.33 15.88 22.76
N SER A 283 -5.74 14.69 22.89
CA SER A 283 -6.36 13.54 23.55
C SER A 283 -5.36 12.84 24.47
N PHE A 284 -5.90 12.30 25.56
CA PHE A 284 -5.19 11.48 26.54
C PHE A 284 -6.15 10.38 26.98
N LYS A 285 -5.70 9.12 26.90
CA LYS A 285 -6.46 7.95 27.32
C LYS A 285 -5.53 6.95 27.97
N LEU A 286 -5.82 6.58 29.21
CA LEU A 286 -5.20 5.45 29.87
C LEU A 286 -5.69 4.16 29.18
N VAL A 287 -4.77 3.40 28.58
CA VAL A 287 -5.09 2.18 27.83
C VAL A 287 -4.96 0.95 28.72
N ASP A 288 -3.86 0.85 29.44
CA ASP A 288 -3.56 -0.27 30.32
C ASP A 288 -2.66 0.18 31.48
N SER A 289 -2.73 -0.55 32.59
CA SER A 289 -1.93 -0.31 33.79
C SER A 289 -1.44 -1.64 34.32
N ALA A 290 -0.19 -2.00 33.98
CA ALA A 290 0.48 -3.18 34.49
C ALA A 290 1.33 -2.84 35.73
N PRO A 291 1.71 -3.82 36.56
CA PRO A 291 2.67 -3.58 37.64
C PRO A 291 3.97 -2.98 37.09
N GLY A 292 4.32 -1.79 37.56
CA GLY A 292 5.54 -1.07 37.16
C GLY A 292 5.43 -0.19 35.92
N HIS A 293 4.45 -0.41 35.03
CA HIS A 293 4.33 0.36 33.78
C HIS A 293 2.89 0.70 33.43
N VAL A 294 2.70 1.87 32.84
CA VAL A 294 1.40 2.35 32.37
C VAL A 294 1.47 2.65 30.89
N LEU A 295 0.43 2.25 30.15
CA LEU A 295 0.29 2.50 28.72
C LEU A 295 -0.78 3.56 28.48
N ILE A 296 -0.39 4.63 27.77
CA ILE A 296 -1.22 5.80 27.54
C ILE A 296 -1.27 6.08 26.05
N GLU A 297 -2.48 6.27 25.52
CA GLU A 297 -2.69 6.79 24.17
C GLU A 297 -2.79 8.31 24.22
N VAL A 298 -1.99 8.98 23.41
CA VAL A 298 -1.93 10.45 23.31
C VAL A 298 -2.00 10.89 21.86
N THR A 299 -2.83 11.89 21.57
CA THR A 299 -2.91 12.50 20.23
C THR A 299 -2.44 13.95 20.28
N ILE A 300 -1.62 14.32 19.30
CA ILE A 300 -1.11 15.69 19.08
C ILE A 300 -1.16 16.05 17.60
N HIS A 301 -1.43 17.31 17.27
CA HIS A 301 -1.20 17.84 15.92
C HIS A 301 0.22 18.39 15.71
N SER A 302 0.90 18.81 16.79
CA SER A 302 2.24 19.40 16.77
C SER A 302 3.34 18.44 16.26
N GLY A 303 4.22 18.95 15.39
CA GLY A 303 5.40 18.25 14.87
C GLY A 303 6.73 18.66 15.51
N LYS A 304 6.71 19.37 16.65
CA LYS A 304 7.91 19.85 17.33
C LYS A 304 8.84 18.68 17.75
N ASN A 305 10.15 18.94 17.78
CA ASN A 305 11.14 17.91 18.10
C ASN A 305 10.86 17.28 19.48
N ARG A 306 10.86 15.94 19.53
CA ARG A 306 10.68 15.10 20.72
C ARG A 306 9.49 15.51 21.62
N ILE A 307 8.46 16.11 21.04
CA ILE A 307 7.43 16.84 21.81
C ILE A 307 6.70 15.97 22.83
N VAL A 308 6.33 14.73 22.47
CA VAL A 308 5.67 13.80 23.40
C VAL A 308 6.58 13.48 24.58
N ARG A 309 7.87 13.19 24.32
CA ARG A 309 8.83 12.88 25.39
C ARG A 309 9.02 14.08 26.32
N ARG A 310 9.17 15.28 25.77
CA ARG A 310 9.32 16.52 26.55
C ARG A 310 8.09 16.84 27.42
N LEU A 311 6.89 16.65 26.88
CA LEU A 311 5.64 16.86 27.64
C LEU A 311 5.56 15.93 28.85
N PHE A 312 5.84 14.64 28.64
CA PHE A 312 5.79 13.62 29.68
C PHE A 312 6.92 13.78 30.71
N GLU A 313 8.11 14.17 30.29
CA GLU A 313 9.23 14.50 31.17
C GLU A 313 8.91 15.70 32.07
N ALA A 314 8.29 16.76 31.51
CA ALA A 314 7.91 17.95 32.25
C ALA A 314 6.86 17.70 33.35
N VAL A 315 6.00 16.69 33.18
CA VAL A 315 5.04 16.24 34.22
C VAL A 315 5.60 15.13 35.12
N GLY A 316 6.90 14.81 35.03
CA GLY A 316 7.58 13.86 35.92
C GLY A 316 7.51 12.39 35.50
N TYR A 317 7.02 12.08 34.29
CA TYR A 317 6.86 10.70 33.79
C TYR A 317 7.65 10.47 32.51
N PRO A 318 8.99 10.38 32.57
CA PRO A 318 9.82 10.19 31.38
C PRO A 318 9.40 8.94 30.60
N VAL A 319 9.33 9.09 29.27
CA VAL A 319 8.84 8.05 28.36
C VAL A 319 9.89 6.96 28.15
N GLU A 320 9.54 5.73 28.53
CA GLU A 320 10.37 4.54 28.31
C GLU A 320 10.23 4.02 26.87
N LYS A 321 8.99 3.88 26.39
CA LYS A 321 8.69 3.42 25.03
C LYS A 321 7.68 4.34 24.35
N LEU A 322 7.95 4.67 23.09
CA LEU A 322 7.08 5.52 22.28
C LEU A 322 6.83 4.89 20.92
N VAL A 323 5.56 4.69 20.59
CA VAL A 323 5.15 4.09 19.30
C VAL A 323 4.11 4.97 18.65
N ARG A 324 4.35 5.49 17.44
CA ARG A 324 3.31 6.16 16.66
C ARG A 324 2.39 5.12 16.04
N VAL A 325 1.12 5.09 16.44
CA VAL A 325 0.15 4.10 15.98
C VAL A 325 -0.78 4.63 14.89
N GLN A 326 -0.91 5.95 14.77
CA GLN A 326 -1.77 6.59 13.78
C GLN A 326 -1.20 7.95 13.33
N MET A 327 -1.40 8.28 12.05
CA MET A 327 -1.15 9.60 11.48
C MET A 327 -2.30 9.94 10.53
N GLY A 328 -3.02 11.01 10.82
CA GLY A 328 -4.27 11.35 10.13
C GLY A 328 -5.22 10.15 10.16
N PRO A 329 -5.76 9.73 9.00
CA PRO A 329 -6.65 8.57 8.91
C PRO A 329 -5.91 7.22 8.91
N ILE A 330 -4.58 7.20 8.77
CA ILE A 330 -3.82 5.97 8.58
C ILE A 330 -3.40 5.38 9.92
N ARG A 331 -3.78 4.13 10.15
CA ARG A 331 -3.40 3.33 11.32
C ARG A 331 -2.35 2.29 10.98
N ILE A 332 -1.49 2.00 11.95
CA ILE A 332 -0.49 0.93 11.84
C ILE A 332 -1.12 -0.47 11.87
N GLY A 333 -2.22 -0.64 12.63
CA GLY A 333 -2.93 -1.90 12.76
C GLY A 333 -2.05 -3.04 13.27
N SER A 334 -2.12 -4.19 12.61
CA SER A 334 -1.35 -5.41 12.93
C SER A 334 -0.01 -5.53 12.18
N GLN A 335 0.43 -4.46 11.52
CA GLN A 335 1.66 -4.45 10.73
C GLN A 335 2.87 -4.72 11.63
N LYS A 336 3.69 -5.71 11.27
CA LYS A 336 4.90 -6.07 12.05
C LYS A 336 5.96 -4.98 11.94
N GLN A 337 6.77 -4.81 12.99
CA GLN A 337 7.92 -3.91 12.97
C GLN A 337 8.89 -4.27 11.83
N GLY A 338 9.51 -3.24 11.25
CA GLY A 338 10.44 -3.37 10.12
C GLY A 338 9.77 -3.65 8.78
N THR A 339 8.43 -3.79 8.72
CA THR A 339 7.75 -4.07 7.45
C THR A 339 7.24 -2.80 6.80
N VAL A 340 7.25 -2.79 5.48
CA VAL A 340 6.68 -1.74 4.63
C VAL A 340 5.54 -2.35 3.81
N ARG A 341 4.41 -1.64 3.72
CA ARG A 341 3.28 -2.02 2.86
C ARG A 341 2.80 -0.83 2.05
N ASN A 342 2.15 -1.11 0.92
CA ASN A 342 1.41 -0.09 0.19
C ASN A 342 0.13 0.26 0.95
N LEU A 343 -0.28 1.53 0.88
CA LEU A 343 -1.60 1.94 1.29
C LEU A 343 -2.64 1.41 0.31
N SER A 344 -3.80 1.03 0.83
CA SER A 344 -4.97 0.71 0.01
C SER A 344 -5.54 1.97 -0.64
N LYS A 345 -6.33 1.80 -1.69
CA LYS A 345 -6.99 2.91 -2.39
C LYS A 345 -7.91 3.73 -1.47
N VAL A 346 -8.58 3.05 -0.54
CA VAL A 346 -9.42 3.68 0.48
C VAL A 346 -8.59 4.51 1.45
N GLU A 347 -7.47 3.97 1.93
CA GLU A 347 -6.53 4.70 2.78
C GLU A 347 -5.98 5.94 2.07
N ILE A 348 -5.60 5.83 0.80
CA ILE A 348 -5.13 6.96 -0.01
C ILE A 348 -6.22 8.02 -0.13
N GLY A 349 -7.45 7.64 -0.48
CA GLY A 349 -8.56 8.59 -0.61
C GLY A 349 -8.86 9.34 0.70
N HIS A 350 -8.86 8.64 1.84
CA HIS A 350 -9.00 9.30 3.14
C HIS A 350 -7.82 10.23 3.45
N LEU A 351 -6.60 9.81 3.11
CA LEU A 351 -5.40 10.61 3.36
C LEU A 351 -5.40 11.91 2.56
N LEU A 352 -5.74 11.85 1.26
CA LEU A 352 -5.89 13.03 0.40
C LEU A 352 -7.00 13.95 0.92
N ALA A 353 -8.17 13.40 1.22
CA ALA A 353 -9.29 14.17 1.76
C ALA A 353 -8.95 14.85 3.09
N SER A 354 -8.09 14.24 3.93
CA SER A 354 -7.69 14.81 5.23
C SER A 354 -6.86 16.09 5.14
N VAL A 355 -6.36 16.43 3.94
CA VAL A 355 -5.57 17.64 3.67
C VAL A 355 -6.11 18.42 2.47
N GLU A 356 -7.40 18.24 2.16
CA GLU A 356 -8.12 18.97 1.10
C GLU A 356 -7.42 18.84 -0.27
N MET A 357 -6.96 17.63 -0.59
CA MET A 357 -6.39 17.25 -1.89
C MET A 357 -7.32 16.35 -2.70
#